data_AF-A0A2E4I6S8-F1
#
_entry.id   AF-A0A2E4I6S8-F1
#
_cell.length_a   1.000
_cell.length_b   1.000
_cell.length_c   1.000
_cell.angle_alpha   90.00
_cell.angle_beta   90.00
_cell.angle_gamma   90.00
#
_symmetry.space_group_name_H-M   'P 1'
#
loop_
_entity.id
_entity.type
_entity.pdbx_description
1 polymer ?
#
loop_
_entity_poly.entity_id
_entity_poly.type
_entity_poly.pdbx_seq_one_letter_code
_entity_poly.pdbx_strand_id
1 'polypeptide(L)'
;LKLSQKITDGRDRWGVYHYCGYPEISWYDFAKQIFYDAAKRGIIVPNLRKISTDEYDKQVDRPLRVVMNCSAIKTVWGVEQPDWRPAVEKYIELKLSKGD
;
A
#
# COMPACT_ATOMS: atom_id res chain seq x y z
N LEU A 1 -1.18 -7.30 -20.24
CA LEU A 1 -1.35 -8.30 -21.31
C LEU A 1 -1.63 -9.72 -20.80
N LYS A 2 -0.98 -10.21 -19.72
CA LYS A 2 -1.19 -11.60 -19.25
C LYS A 2 -2.60 -11.88 -18.69
N LEU A 3 -3.23 -10.96 -17.97
CA LEU A 3 -4.55 -11.21 -17.36
C LEU A 3 -5.68 -11.19 -18.39
N SER A 4 -5.69 -10.23 -19.32
CA SER A 4 -6.70 -10.10 -20.37
C SER A 4 -6.76 -11.36 -21.25
N GLN A 5 -5.61 -11.94 -21.58
CA GLN A 5 -5.55 -13.20 -22.33
C GLN A 5 -6.14 -14.37 -21.55
N LYS A 6 -5.82 -14.49 -20.25
CA LYS A 6 -6.38 -15.56 -19.39
C LYS A 6 -7.90 -15.48 -19.23
N ILE A 7 -8.48 -14.29 -19.37
CA ILE A 7 -9.94 -14.05 -19.33
C ILE A 7 -10.58 -14.51 -20.65
N THR A 8 -9.97 -14.20 -21.80
CA THR A 8 -10.49 -14.60 -23.11
C THR A 8 -10.39 -16.10 -23.39
N ASP A 9 -9.50 -16.82 -22.68
CA ASP A 9 -9.34 -18.27 -22.79
C ASP A 9 -10.54 -19.10 -22.22
N GLY A 10 -11.67 -18.47 -21.91
CA GLY A 10 -12.91 -19.16 -21.51
C GLY A 10 -12.88 -19.76 -20.10
N ARG A 11 -12.02 -19.25 -19.21
CA ARG A 11 -11.97 -19.69 -17.81
C ARG A 11 -13.06 -18.99 -16.99
N ASP A 12 -14.13 -19.70 -16.66
CA ASP A 12 -15.17 -19.29 -15.69
C ASP A 12 -14.62 -19.22 -14.27
N ARG A 13 -13.79 -18.21 -14.00
CA ARG A 13 -13.18 -17.96 -12.69
C ARG A 13 -13.60 -16.61 -12.12
N TRP A 14 -14.77 -16.14 -12.54
CA TRP A 14 -15.40 -14.92 -12.09
C TRP A 14 -15.71 -14.99 -10.59
N GLY A 15 -15.62 -13.84 -9.93
CA GLY A 15 -15.83 -13.73 -8.49
C GLY A 15 -15.17 -12.49 -7.91
N VAL A 16 -15.24 -12.38 -6.58
CA VAL A 16 -14.62 -11.27 -5.83
C VAL A 16 -13.24 -11.70 -5.34
N TYR A 17 -12.24 -10.86 -5.55
CA TYR A 17 -10.86 -11.09 -5.16
C TYR A 17 -10.29 -9.86 -4.46
N HIS A 18 -9.51 -10.06 -3.38
CA HIS A 18 -8.73 -8.98 -2.79
C HIS A 18 -7.45 -8.73 -3.59
N TYR A 19 -7.08 -7.46 -3.71
CA TYR A 19 -5.80 -7.04 -4.29
C TYR A 19 -5.31 -5.76 -3.63
N CYS A 20 -4.10 -5.78 -3.08
CA CYS A 20 -3.42 -4.63 -2.50
C CYS A 20 -1.90 -4.79 -2.55
N GLY A 21 -1.19 -3.71 -2.24
CA GLY A 21 0.27 -3.72 -2.10
C GLY A 21 0.77 -4.66 -0.99
N TYR A 22 2.05 -4.99 -1.07
CA TYR A 22 2.83 -5.79 -0.14
C TYR A 22 4.18 -5.07 0.14
N PRO A 23 4.86 -5.26 1.28
CA PRO A 23 4.44 -5.99 2.48
C PRO A 23 3.34 -5.30 3.28
N GLU A 24 2.72 -6.02 4.21
CA GLU A 24 1.85 -5.43 5.23
C GLU A 24 2.63 -4.43 6.09
N ILE A 25 1.96 -3.37 6.54
CA ILE A 25 2.61 -2.31 7.31
C ILE A 25 1.61 -1.60 8.25
N SER A 26 2.11 -1.07 9.37
CA SER A 26 1.32 -0.21 10.25
C SER A 26 1.32 1.24 9.74
N TRP A 27 0.33 2.05 10.14
CA TRP A 27 0.31 3.49 9.79
C TRP A 27 1.57 4.23 10.22
N TYR A 28 2.08 3.90 11.41
CA TYR A 28 3.30 4.51 11.93
C TYR A 28 4.52 4.15 11.07
N ASP A 29 4.71 2.86 10.77
CA ASP A 29 5.87 2.42 9.98
C ASP A 29 5.79 2.93 8.54
N PHE A 30 4.58 3.07 8.00
CA PHE A 30 4.35 3.66 6.68
C PHE A 30 4.75 5.14 6.65
N ALA A 31 4.28 5.94 7.62
CA ALA A 31 4.69 7.33 7.76
C ALA A 31 6.20 7.48 7.98
N LYS A 32 6.79 6.58 8.78
CA LYS A 32 8.24 6.55 9.01
C LYS A 32 9.02 6.32 7.71
N GLN A 33 8.56 5.41 6.86
CA GLN A 33 9.17 5.16 5.55
C GLN A 33 9.08 6.39 4.65
N ILE A 34 7.91 7.04 4.57
CA ILE A 34 7.73 8.27 3.79
C ILE A 34 8.70 9.36 4.26
N PHE A 35 8.79 9.61 5.57
CA PHE A 35 9.70 10.63 6.10
C PHE A 35 11.17 10.27 5.88
N TYR A 36 11.53 8.99 5.97
CA TYR A 36 12.88 8.54 5.63
C TYR A 36 13.23 8.83 4.17
N ASP A 37 12.33 8.55 3.24
CA ASP A 37 12.56 8.77 1.80
C ASP A 37 12.56 10.27 1.43
N ALA A 38 11.77 11.09 2.13
CA ALA A 38 11.78 12.55 2.00
C ALA A 38 13.06 13.18 2.58
N ALA A 39 13.51 12.74 3.76
CA ALA A 39 14.73 13.23 4.40
C ALA A 39 15.98 12.95 3.55
N LYS A 40 16.05 11.79 2.89
CA LYS A 40 17.10 11.48 1.89
C LYS A 40 17.19 12.49 0.75
N ARG A 41 16.11 13.22 0.49
CA ARG A 41 15.98 14.23 -0.57
C ARG A 41 16.11 15.66 -0.02
N GLY A 42 16.61 15.82 1.20
CA GLY A 42 16.86 17.12 1.83
C GLY A 42 15.64 17.78 2.45
N ILE A 43 14.51 17.08 2.54
CA ILE A 43 13.29 17.63 3.16
C ILE A 43 13.39 17.52 4.67
N ILE A 44 13.10 18.62 5.36
CA ILE A 44 12.98 18.65 6.82
C ILE A 44 11.72 17.87 7.20
N VAL A 45 11.87 16.86 8.04
CA VAL A 45 10.77 16.00 8.48
C VAL A 45 10.49 16.18 9.98
N PRO A 46 9.23 16.04 10.43
CA PRO A 46 8.89 16.17 11.84
C PRO A 46 9.39 14.99 12.67
N ASN A 47 9.42 15.16 14.00
CA ASN A 47 9.60 14.05 14.91
C ASN A 47 8.35 13.17 14.92
N LEU A 48 8.48 11.92 14.47
CA LEU A 48 7.38 10.97 14.39
C LEU A 48 7.28 10.15 15.69
N ARG A 49 6.17 10.30 16.42
CA ARG A 49 5.84 9.52 17.63
C ARG A 49 4.83 8.43 17.32
N LYS A 50 5.09 7.21 17.79
CA LYS A 50 4.13 6.11 17.73
C LYS A 50 3.04 6.30 18.78
N ILE A 51 1.78 6.07 18.38
CA ILE A 51 0.62 6.10 19.27
C ILE A 51 -0.21 4.83 19.09
N SER A 52 -0.95 4.47 20.13
CA SER A 52 -2.01 3.48 20.07
C SER A 52 -3.28 4.06 19.44
N THR A 53 -4.24 3.17 19.10
CA THR A 53 -5.55 3.59 18.61
C THR A 53 -6.29 4.44 19.64
N ASP A 54 -6.17 4.11 20.93
CA ASP A 54 -6.92 4.73 22.03
C ASP A 54 -6.38 6.12 22.40
N GLU A 55 -5.11 6.40 22.09
CA GLU A 55 -4.51 7.73 22.21
C GLU A 55 -5.01 8.71 21.13
N TYR A 56 -5.70 8.23 20.09
CA TYR A 56 -6.24 9.05 19.03
C TYR A 56 -7.74 9.22 19.25
N ASP A 57 -8.20 10.46 19.42
CA ASP A 57 -9.62 10.79 19.60
C ASP A 57 -10.38 10.47 18.28
N LYS A 58 -10.89 9.24 18.19
CA LYS A 58 -11.55 8.72 17.00
C LYS A 58 -13.04 9.00 17.09
N GLN A 59 -13.55 9.74 16.11
CA GLN A 59 -14.99 9.88 15.90
C GLN A 59 -15.67 8.57 15.45
N VAL A 60 -14.90 7.60 14.92
CA VAL A 60 -15.43 6.34 14.37
C VAL A 60 -14.48 5.19 14.69
N ASP A 61 -15.05 4.06 15.11
CA ASP A 61 -14.32 2.82 15.33
C ASP A 61 -13.63 2.33 14.05
N ARG A 62 -12.33 2.03 14.17
CA ARG A 62 -11.53 1.51 13.06
C ARG A 62 -11.08 0.08 13.39
N PRO A 63 -11.20 -0.87 12.45
CA PRO A 63 -10.66 -2.21 12.65
C PRO A 63 -9.17 -2.15 12.98
N LEU A 64 -8.75 -2.96 13.96
CA LEU A 64 -7.36 -3.01 14.40
C LEU A 64 -6.41 -3.52 13.29
N ARG A 65 -6.91 -4.40 12.41
CA ARG A 65 -6.15 -4.97 11.29
C ARG A 65 -6.99 -4.93 10.01
N VAL A 66 -6.44 -4.29 8.97
CA VAL A 66 -7.05 -4.17 7.64
C VAL A 66 -6.26 -4.89 6.54
N VAL A 67 -5.40 -5.84 6.95
CA VAL A 67 -4.60 -6.63 6.01
C VAL A 67 -5.51 -7.62 5.27
N MET A 68 -5.52 -7.51 3.94
CA MET A 68 -6.34 -8.37 3.09
C MET A 68 -5.58 -9.63 2.66
N ASN A 69 -6.25 -10.78 2.71
CA ASN A 69 -5.73 -12.01 2.12
C ASN A 69 -5.91 -11.98 0.59
N CYS A 70 -4.81 -11.82 -0.14
CA CYS A 70 -4.77 -11.80 -1.61
C CYS A 70 -4.35 -13.16 -2.22
N SER A 71 -4.36 -14.26 -1.46
CA SER A 71 -3.92 -15.57 -1.98
C SER A 71 -4.78 -16.06 -3.15
N ALA A 72 -6.07 -15.75 -3.15
CA ALA A 72 -7.00 -16.17 -4.19
C ALA A 72 -6.63 -15.60 -5.56
N ILE A 73 -6.32 -14.29 -5.67
CA ILE A 73 -5.97 -13.68 -6.96
C ILE A 73 -4.62 -14.18 -7.48
N LYS A 74 -3.69 -14.47 -6.56
CA LYS A 74 -2.40 -15.10 -6.89
C LYS A 74 -2.59 -16.51 -7.42
N THR A 75 -3.32 -17.36 -6.72
CA THR A 75 -3.52 -18.78 -7.12
C THR A 75 -4.33 -18.89 -8.40
N VAL A 76 -5.43 -18.14 -8.51
CA VAL A 76 -6.38 -18.29 -9.62
C VAL A 76 -5.86 -17.62 -10.90
N TRP A 77 -5.28 -16.43 -10.76
CA TRP A 77 -4.92 -15.57 -11.89
C TRP A 77 -3.41 -15.38 -12.06
N GLY A 78 -2.59 -15.81 -11.11
CA GLY A 78 -1.14 -15.57 -11.12
C GLY A 78 -0.79 -14.09 -10.94
N VAL A 79 -1.68 -13.30 -10.34
CA VAL A 79 -1.43 -11.87 -10.08
C VAL A 79 -0.74 -11.75 -8.74
N GLU A 80 0.54 -11.38 -8.78
CA GLU A 80 1.34 -11.09 -7.59
C GLU A 80 0.98 -9.72 -7.02
N GLN A 81 1.08 -9.60 -5.69
CA GLN A 81 0.96 -8.30 -5.03
C GLN A 81 2.19 -7.43 -5.36
N PRO A 82 2.01 -6.15 -5.69
CA PRO A 82 3.13 -5.27 -5.98
C PRO A 82 3.82 -4.85 -4.68
N ASP A 83 5.15 -4.71 -4.73
CA ASP A 83 5.86 -3.98 -3.69
C ASP A 83 5.43 -2.51 -3.74
N TRP A 84 4.86 -1.98 -2.66
CA TRP A 84 4.37 -0.61 -2.64
C TRP A 84 5.50 0.43 -2.51
N ARG A 85 6.67 0.05 -1.98
CA ARG A 85 7.75 0.99 -1.64
C ARG A 85 8.26 1.78 -2.84
N PRO A 86 8.57 1.17 -4.00
CA PRO A 86 9.02 1.92 -5.18
C PRO A 86 7.95 2.89 -5.71
N ALA A 87 6.67 2.53 -5.61
CA ALA A 87 5.59 3.40 -6.06
C ALA A 87 5.44 4.65 -5.17
N VAL A 88 5.63 4.49 -3.86
CA VAL A 88 5.63 5.61 -2.90
C VAL A 88 6.84 6.50 -3.09
N GLU A 89 8.04 5.92 -3.25
CA GLU A 89 9.25 6.69 -3.53
C GLU A 89 9.09 7.53 -4.80
N LYS A 90 8.62 6.93 -5.89
CA LYS A 90 8.32 7.63 -7.14
C LYS A 90 7.28 8.75 -6.95
N TYR A 91 6.28 8.53 -6.12
CA TYR A 91 5.27 9.55 -5.83
C TYR A 91 5.88 10.75 -5.09
N ILE A 92 6.75 10.50 -4.10
CA ILE A 92 7.46 11.56 -3.37
C ILE A 92 8.32 12.38 -4.34
N GLU A 93 9.09 11.73 -5.21
CA GLU A 93 9.88 12.41 -6.25
C GLU A 93 9.02 13.29 -7.16
N LEU A 94 7.90 12.74 -7.64
CA LEU A 94 6.96 13.48 -8.48
C LEU A 94 6.38 14.71 -7.76
N LYS A 95 6.16 14.63 -6.45
CA LYS A 95 5.68 15.77 -5.67
C LYS A 95 6.76 16.83 -5.47
N LEU A 96 7.98 16.43 -5.13
CA LEU A 96 9.09 17.37 -4.93
C LEU A 96 9.50 18.09 -6.22
N SER A 97 9.44 17.42 -7.38
CA SER A 97 9.72 18.03 -8.68
C SER A 97 8.70 19.09 -9.12
N LYS A 98 7.51 19.13 -8.52
CA LYS A 98 6.45 20.08 -8.87
C LYS A 98 6.43 21.35 -8.02
N GLY A 99 7.26 21.43 -6.98
CA GLY A 99 7.43 22.64 -6.15
C GLY A 99 6.22 23.01 -5.29
N ASP A 100 5.29 22.07 -5.06
CA ASP A 100 4.17 22.21 -4.10
C ASP A 100 4.63 21.88 -2.67
#